data_AF-A0A024GXI9-F1
#
_entry.id   AF-A0A024GXI9-F1
#
_cell.length_a   1.000
_cell.length_b   1.000
_cell.length_c   1.000
_cell.angle_alpha   90.00
_cell.angle_beta   90.00
_cell.angle_gamma   90.00
#
_symmetry.space_group_name_H-M   'P 1'
#
loop_
_entity.id
_entity.type
_entity.pdbx_description
1 polymer ?
#
loop_
_entity_poly.entity_id
_entity_poly.type
_entity_poly.pdbx_seq_one_letter_code
_entity_poly.pdbx_strand_id
1 'polypeptide(L)'
;MSLPLPPPVSALEARLGLPAGTLLDEDKARAEAALEDATVLALAEVSETKATAWELDAPKVVRLVILKAARREFENPRGLETESLGEHSVGISETSGVYLTGREIVQIKRAATGRSGGFVGSVRTPSSWADPVPAPAPEVVL
;
A
#
# COMPACT_ATOMS: atom_id res chain seq x y z
N MET A 1 21.96 -0.51 -6.62
CA MET A 1 21.67 -1.71 -5.81
C MET A 1 20.19 -1.96 -5.96
N SER A 2 19.81 -3.07 -6.60
CA SER A 2 18.41 -3.47 -6.73
C SER A 2 17.84 -3.82 -5.36
N LEU A 3 16.58 -3.46 -5.13
CA LEU A 3 15.86 -3.74 -3.89
C LEU A 3 14.63 -4.58 -4.20
N PRO A 4 14.78 -5.91 -4.35
CA PRO A 4 13.67 -6.78 -4.70
C PRO A 4 12.65 -6.84 -3.56
N LEU A 5 11.42 -7.19 -3.93
CA LEU A 5 10.35 -7.53 -2.99
C LEU A 5 10.08 -9.04 -3.04
N PRO A 6 9.72 -9.68 -1.91
CA PRO A 6 9.62 -9.11 -0.57
C PRO A 6 10.99 -8.76 0.06
N PRO A 7 11.06 -7.82 1.02
CA PRO A 7 12.27 -7.55 1.78
C PRO A 7 12.69 -8.78 2.60
N PRO A 8 14.00 -9.02 2.82
CA PRO A 8 14.43 -10.16 3.63
C PRO A 8 14.07 -9.96 5.12
N VAL A 9 13.86 -11.07 5.84
CA VAL A 9 13.58 -11.09 7.30
C VAL A 9 14.64 -10.33 8.09
N SER A 10 15.90 -10.40 7.67
CA SER A 10 17.00 -9.65 8.32
C SER A 10 16.80 -8.14 8.32
N ALA A 11 16.08 -7.59 7.34
CA ALA A 11 15.71 -6.18 7.33
C ALA A 11 14.60 -5.84 8.34
N LEU A 12 13.74 -6.80 8.67
CA LEU A 12 12.75 -6.67 9.73
C LEU A 12 13.41 -6.83 11.11
N GLU A 13 14.28 -7.81 11.29
CA GLU A 13 15.07 -8.01 12.53
C GLU A 13 15.83 -6.74 12.92
N ALA A 14 16.51 -6.11 11.96
CA ALA A 14 17.21 -4.84 12.19
C ALA A 14 16.27 -3.71 12.65
N ARG A 15 14.98 -3.74 12.25
CA ARG A 15 13.96 -2.75 12.67
C ARG A 15 13.38 -3.06 14.05
N LEU A 16 13.38 -4.33 14.44
CA LEU A 16 13.03 -4.79 15.78
C LEU A 16 14.19 -4.59 16.78
N GLY A 17 15.37 -4.19 16.30
CA GLY A 17 16.56 -4.05 17.14
C GLY A 17 17.25 -5.39 17.44
N LEU A 18 16.93 -6.43 16.67
CA LEU A 18 17.52 -7.77 16.81
C LEU A 18 18.71 -7.94 15.84
N PRO A 19 19.75 -8.69 16.24
CA PRO A 19 20.78 -9.16 15.31
C PRO A 19 20.17 -9.99 14.17
N ALA A 20 20.82 -10.00 13.01
CA ALA A 20 20.36 -10.82 11.88
C ALA A 20 20.43 -12.32 12.21
N GLY A 21 19.37 -13.07 11.90
CA GLY A 21 19.26 -14.49 12.18
C GLY A 21 18.88 -14.82 13.63
N THR A 22 18.29 -13.87 14.36
CA THR A 22 17.84 -14.08 15.74
C THR A 22 16.45 -14.70 15.79
N LEU A 23 15.58 -14.36 14.83
CA LEU A 23 14.26 -14.99 14.72
C LEU A 23 14.44 -16.41 14.21
N LEU A 24 13.92 -17.38 14.98
CA LEU A 24 13.98 -18.79 14.68
C LEU A 24 12.57 -19.39 14.63
N ASP A 25 12.46 -20.56 14.01
CA ASP A 25 11.27 -21.41 14.02
C ASP A 25 9.97 -20.65 13.73
N GLU A 26 9.02 -20.69 14.67
CA GLU A 26 7.69 -20.08 14.53
C GLU A 26 7.76 -18.55 14.40
N ASP A 27 8.66 -17.89 15.10
CA ASP A 27 8.80 -16.42 15.01
C ASP A 27 9.32 -16.00 13.64
N LYS A 28 10.25 -16.77 13.09
CA LYS A 28 10.73 -16.57 11.72
C LYS A 28 9.60 -16.80 10.72
N ALA A 29 8.84 -17.89 10.85
CA ALA A 29 7.72 -18.18 9.96
C ALA A 29 6.64 -17.09 10.01
N ARG A 30 6.32 -16.56 11.21
CA ARG A 30 5.39 -15.44 11.38
C ARG A 30 5.91 -14.15 10.73
N ALA A 31 7.20 -13.85 10.89
CA ALA A 31 7.82 -12.70 10.25
C ALA A 31 7.81 -12.81 8.70
N GLU A 32 8.06 -14.00 8.16
CA GLU A 32 7.99 -14.27 6.72
C GLU A 32 6.58 -14.07 6.19
N ALA A 33 5.57 -14.69 6.83
CA ALA A 33 4.17 -14.53 6.45
C ALA A 33 3.73 -13.06 6.49
N ALA A 34 4.09 -12.31 7.53
CA ALA A 34 3.75 -10.89 7.64
C ALA A 34 4.41 -10.03 6.54
N LEU A 35 5.62 -10.39 6.09
CA LEU A 35 6.31 -9.71 4.99
C LEU A 35 5.67 -10.05 3.63
N GLU A 36 5.27 -11.30 3.43
CA GLU A 36 4.54 -11.75 2.24
C GLU A 36 3.20 -11.02 2.12
N ASP A 37 2.38 -11.04 3.17
CA ASP A 37 1.08 -10.36 3.20
C ASP A 37 1.22 -8.86 2.96
N ALA A 38 2.18 -8.20 3.62
CA ALA A 38 2.46 -6.78 3.42
C ALA A 38 2.87 -6.48 1.98
N THR A 39 3.60 -7.40 1.33
CA THR A 39 4.03 -7.26 -0.05
C THR A 39 2.85 -7.43 -1.01
N VAL A 40 1.99 -8.43 -0.78
CA VAL A 40 0.76 -8.64 -1.57
C VAL A 40 -0.11 -7.39 -1.53
N LEU A 41 -0.35 -6.82 -0.34
CA LEU A 41 -1.13 -5.60 -0.19
C LEU A 41 -0.48 -4.40 -0.90
N ALA A 42 0.84 -4.26 -0.83
CA ALA A 42 1.53 -3.16 -1.49
C ALA A 42 1.50 -3.26 -3.03
N LEU A 43 1.61 -4.48 -3.57
CA LEU A 43 1.56 -4.73 -5.01
C LEU A 43 0.13 -4.58 -5.57
N ALA A 44 -0.90 -4.88 -4.77
CA ALA A 44 -2.29 -4.68 -5.14
C ALA A 44 -2.67 -3.19 -5.35
N GLU A 45 -1.92 -2.26 -4.77
CA GLU A 45 -2.17 -0.81 -4.89
C GLU A 45 -1.64 -0.18 -6.19
N VAL A 46 -0.98 -0.96 -7.05
CA VAL A 46 -0.36 -0.49 -8.30
C VAL A 46 -0.78 -1.32 -9.50
N SER A 47 -0.47 -0.84 -10.71
CA SER A 47 -0.72 -1.62 -11.93
C SER A 47 0.17 -2.85 -11.99
N GLU A 48 -0.30 -3.91 -12.65
CA GLU A 48 0.43 -5.18 -12.81
C GLU A 48 1.85 -4.97 -13.38
N THR A 49 2.00 -4.10 -14.39
CA THR A 49 3.32 -3.76 -14.96
C THR A 49 4.28 -3.17 -13.92
N LYS A 50 3.77 -2.35 -12.98
CA LYS A 50 4.58 -1.78 -11.90
C LYS A 50 4.87 -2.82 -10.83
N ALA A 51 3.90 -3.68 -10.52
CA ALA A 51 4.08 -4.78 -9.57
C ALA A 51 5.25 -5.68 -10.01
N THR A 52 5.23 -6.17 -11.26
CA THR A 52 6.33 -6.99 -11.82
C THR A 52 7.68 -6.26 -11.82
N ALA A 53 7.68 -4.96 -12.10
CA ALA A 53 8.92 -4.18 -12.03
C ALA A 53 9.48 -4.06 -10.60
N TRP A 54 8.59 -3.93 -9.62
CA TRP A 54 8.95 -3.77 -8.21
C TRP A 54 9.37 -5.07 -7.53
N GLU A 55 8.96 -6.23 -8.04
CA GLU A 55 9.51 -7.53 -7.63
C GLU A 55 11.02 -7.57 -7.82
N LEU A 56 11.54 -6.96 -8.88
CA LEU A 56 12.97 -6.90 -9.19
C LEU A 56 13.68 -5.73 -8.50
N ASP A 57 13.08 -4.53 -8.57
CA ASP A 57 13.66 -3.32 -8.00
C ASP A 57 12.57 -2.32 -7.57
N ALA A 58 12.18 -2.40 -6.30
CA ALA A 58 11.20 -1.50 -5.72
C ALA A 58 11.84 -0.21 -5.19
N PRO A 59 11.10 0.92 -5.24
CA PRO A 59 11.50 2.14 -4.56
C PRO A 59 11.69 1.92 -3.04
N LYS A 60 12.72 2.55 -2.47
CA LYS A 60 13.04 2.48 -1.03
C LYS A 60 11.85 2.78 -0.11
N VAL A 61 10.98 3.70 -0.54
CA VAL A 61 9.77 4.08 0.22
C VAL A 61 8.78 2.93 0.32
N VAL A 62 8.58 2.16 -0.76
CA VAL A 62 7.66 1.01 -0.77
C VAL A 62 8.16 -0.08 0.18
N ARG A 63 9.46 -0.39 0.11
CA ARG A 63 10.10 -1.31 1.06
C ARG A 63 9.98 -0.86 2.52
N LEU A 64 10.08 0.44 2.78
CA LEU A 64 9.89 0.99 4.14
C LEU A 64 8.46 0.78 4.62
N VAL A 65 7.46 1.00 3.75
CA VAL A 65 6.05 0.77 4.08
C VAL A 65 5.78 -0.71 4.40
N ILE A 66 6.28 -1.63 3.57
CA ILE A 66 6.14 -3.08 3.77
C ILE A 66 6.74 -3.50 5.12
N LEU A 67 7.97 -3.06 5.42
CA LEU A 67 8.61 -3.37 6.70
C LEU A 67 7.85 -2.82 7.91
N LYS A 68 7.21 -1.65 7.80
CA LYS A 68 6.38 -1.09 8.88
C LYS A 68 5.07 -1.85 9.06
N ALA A 69 4.45 -2.29 7.97
CA ALA A 69 3.23 -3.10 8.03
C ALA A 69 3.52 -4.46 8.68
N ALA A 70 4.56 -5.15 8.21
CA ALA A 70 5.00 -6.44 8.76
C ALA A 70 5.40 -6.32 10.25
N ARG A 71 6.12 -5.25 10.64
CA ARG A 71 6.48 -5.00 12.04
C ARG A 71 5.26 -4.88 12.94
N ARG A 72 4.23 -4.14 12.52
CA ARG A 72 3.00 -3.98 13.32
C ARG A 72 2.30 -5.30 13.55
N GLU A 73 2.18 -6.12 12.50
CA GLU A 73 1.58 -7.44 12.63
C GLU A 73 2.40 -8.33 13.56
N PHE A 74 3.72 -8.30 13.43
CA PHE A 74 4.62 -9.09 14.27
C PHE A 74 4.54 -8.67 15.76
N GLU A 75 4.51 -7.38 16.05
CA GLU A 75 4.44 -6.84 17.42
C GLU A 75 3.03 -6.95 18.02
N ASN A 76 1.98 -6.92 17.20
CA ASN A 76 0.58 -6.95 17.64
C ASN A 76 -0.29 -7.90 16.80
N PRO A 77 -0.03 -9.22 16.86
CA PRO A 77 -0.75 -10.21 16.07
C PRO A 77 -2.24 -10.32 16.45
N ARG A 78 -2.61 -9.79 17.63
CA ARG A 78 -3.98 -9.81 18.15
C ARG A 78 -4.77 -8.54 17.82
N GLY A 79 -4.17 -7.54 17.16
CA GLY A 79 -4.85 -6.29 16.81
C GLY A 79 -5.34 -5.49 18.02
N LEU A 80 -4.69 -5.63 19.18
CA LEU A 80 -5.05 -4.94 20.42
C LEU A 80 -4.76 -3.44 20.28
N GLU A 81 -5.80 -2.61 20.33
CA GLU A 81 -5.67 -1.15 20.17
C GLU A 81 -5.57 -0.42 21.52
N THR A 82 -6.18 -1.00 22.56
CA THR A 82 -6.14 -0.47 23.92
C THR A 82 -5.94 -1.61 24.90
N GLU A 83 -4.82 -1.56 25.64
CA GLU A 83 -4.66 -2.35 26.85
C GLU A 83 -4.82 -1.44 28.05
N SER A 84 -5.56 -1.97 29.01
CA SER A 84 -5.95 -1.29 30.19
C SER A 84 -5.97 -2.41 31.27
N LEU A 85 -5.37 -2.23 32.46
CA LEU A 85 -5.35 -3.16 33.61
C LEU A 85 -5.95 -2.70 35.00
N GLY A 86 -7.23 -3.02 35.32
CA GLY A 86 -8.08 -2.53 36.45
C GLY A 86 -9.47 -1.89 36.06
N GLU A 87 -9.62 -0.56 36.14
CA GLU A 87 -10.65 0.32 35.53
C GLU A 87 -10.62 0.33 33.99
N HIS A 88 -10.67 -0.86 33.39
CA HIS A 88 -9.77 -1.05 32.28
C HIS A 88 -10.39 -1.80 31.08
N SER A 89 -10.62 -0.93 30.09
CA SER A 89 -10.82 -1.04 28.66
C SER A 89 -9.95 -1.94 27.79
N VAL A 90 -10.23 -3.23 27.58
CA VAL A 90 -9.63 -3.94 26.42
C VAL A 90 -10.51 -3.72 25.19
N GLY A 91 -10.15 -2.74 24.36
CA GLY A 91 -10.72 -2.58 23.02
C GLY A 91 -10.01 -3.52 22.07
N ILE A 92 -10.66 -4.64 21.73
CA ILE A 92 -10.25 -5.48 20.61
C ILE A 92 -10.68 -4.74 19.35
N SER A 93 -9.74 -4.29 18.53
CA SER A 93 -10.09 -3.84 17.18
C SER A 93 -10.29 -5.10 16.31
N GLU A 94 -11.29 -5.10 15.43
CA GLU A 94 -11.54 -6.20 14.49
C GLU A 94 -10.44 -6.33 13.41
N THR A 95 -9.36 -5.53 13.49
CA THR A 95 -8.27 -5.54 12.52
C THR A 95 -7.13 -6.44 13.01
N SER A 96 -7.34 -7.75 12.92
CA SER A 96 -6.26 -8.74 12.99
C SER A 96 -5.66 -8.96 11.60
N GLY A 97 -4.35 -9.15 11.50
CA GLY A 97 -3.65 -9.37 10.24
C GLY A 97 -2.98 -8.10 9.69
N VAL A 98 -2.13 -8.29 8.68
CA VAL A 98 -1.38 -7.18 8.08
C VAL A 98 -2.33 -6.19 7.42
N TYR A 99 -2.13 -4.90 7.71
CA TYR A 99 -2.86 -3.82 7.06
C TYR A 99 -1.95 -2.65 6.67
N LEU A 100 -2.39 -1.90 5.66
CA LEU A 100 -1.79 -0.63 5.25
C LEU A 100 -2.65 0.53 5.75
N THR A 101 -2.01 1.55 6.31
CA THR A 101 -2.74 2.78 6.66
C THR A 101 -3.01 3.63 5.42
N GLY A 102 -4.02 4.50 5.47
CA GLY A 102 -4.32 5.41 4.34
C GLY A 102 -3.13 6.27 3.92
N ARG A 103 -2.29 6.71 4.86
CA ARG A 103 -1.07 7.47 4.54
C ARG A 103 -0.03 6.62 3.79
N GLU A 104 0.08 5.35 4.14
CA GLU A 104 1.01 4.41 3.51
C GLU A 104 0.54 4.04 2.09
N ILE A 105 -0.75 3.82 1.88
CA ILE A 105 -1.35 3.65 0.55
C ILE A 105 -1.05 4.86 -0.34
N VAL A 106 -1.21 6.08 0.19
CA VAL A 106 -0.89 7.32 -0.55
C VAL A 106 0.60 7.38 -0.91
N GLN A 107 1.50 6.94 -0.03
CA GLN A 107 2.94 6.89 -0.32
C GLN A 107 3.26 5.88 -1.43
N ILE A 108 2.63 4.72 -1.43
CA ILE A 108 2.78 3.69 -2.48
C ILE A 108 2.28 4.23 -3.82
N LYS A 109 1.07 4.80 -3.86
CA LYS A 109 0.50 5.40 -5.08
C LYS A 109 1.35 6.56 -5.62
N ARG A 110 1.94 7.34 -4.72
CA ARG A 110 2.90 8.39 -5.09
C ARG A 110 4.17 7.82 -5.72
N ALA A 111 4.73 6.76 -5.13
CA ALA A 111 5.90 6.08 -5.68
C ALA A 111 5.61 5.45 -7.05
N ALA A 112 4.40 4.94 -7.27
CA ALA A 112 3.98 4.36 -8.54
C ALA A 112 3.87 5.41 -9.66
N THR A 113 3.28 6.57 -9.34
CA THR A 113 3.05 7.66 -10.31
C THR A 113 4.26 8.56 -10.52
N GLY A 114 5.25 8.53 -9.62
CA GLY A 114 6.43 9.40 -9.68
C GLY A 114 6.15 10.89 -9.45
N ARG A 115 4.90 11.27 -9.11
CA ARG A 115 4.50 12.67 -8.95
C ARG A 115 4.69 13.10 -7.49
N SER A 116 5.59 14.03 -7.23
CA SER A 116 5.69 14.69 -5.92
C SER A 116 4.66 15.82 -5.80
N GLY A 117 3.38 15.51 -5.56
CA GLY A 117 2.34 16.53 -5.36
C GLY A 117 0.92 16.01 -5.59
N GLY A 118 -0.08 16.80 -5.15
CA GLY A 118 -1.47 16.58 -5.55
C GLY A 118 -1.62 16.77 -7.05
N PHE A 119 -2.51 16.01 -7.67
CA PHE A 119 -2.84 16.21 -9.08
C PHE A 119 -3.52 17.57 -9.24
N VAL A 120 -2.79 18.56 -9.78
CA VAL A 120 -3.37 19.79 -10.28
C VAL A 120 -3.71 19.54 -11.74
N GLY A 121 -4.96 19.19 -12.00
CA GLY A 121 -5.50 19.04 -13.34
C GLY A 121 -6.90 19.62 -13.40
N SER A 122 -7.23 20.27 -14.50
CA SER A 122 -8.60 20.71 -14.76
C SER A 122 -9.35 19.56 -15.44
N VAL A 123 -10.49 19.18 -14.88
CA VAL A 123 -11.46 18.35 -15.58
C VAL A 123 -12.38 19.31 -16.33
N ARG A 124 -12.43 19.21 -17.67
CA ARG A 124 -13.50 19.85 -18.43
C ARG A 124 -14.79 19.10 -18.13
N THR A 125 -15.65 19.69 -17.30
CA THR A 125 -17.04 19.25 -17.23
C THR A 125 -17.72 19.61 -18.56
N PRO A 126 -18.48 18.67 -19.17
CA PRO A 126 -19.31 19.01 -20.32
C PRO A 126 -20.24 20.17 -19.92
N SER A 127 -20.13 21.30 -20.61
CA SER A 127 -21.06 22.41 -20.42
C SER A 127 -22.46 21.97 -20.86
N SER A 128 -23.48 22.28 -20.07
CA SER A 128 -24.89 22.09 -20.44
C SER A 128 -25.31 22.93 -21.67
N TRP A 129 -24.47 23.88 -22.07
CA TRP A 129 -24.63 24.73 -23.25
C TRP A 129 -23.83 24.21 -24.45
N ALA A 130 -23.89 22.90 -24.74
CA ALA A 130 -23.43 22.41 -26.03
C ALA A 130 -24.23 23.15 -27.13
N ASP A 131 -23.54 23.79 -28.06
CA ASP A 131 -24.18 24.43 -29.22
C ASP A 131 -25.11 23.39 -29.88
N PRO A 132 -26.37 23.76 -30.18
CA PRO A 132 -27.26 22.86 -30.88
C PRO A 132 -26.60 22.47 -32.21
N VAL A 133 -26.43 21.16 -32.41
CA VAL A 133 -25.97 20.61 -33.69
C VAL A 133 -26.87 21.18 -34.78
N PRO A 134 -26.35 21.97 -35.74
CA PRO A 134 -27.20 22.56 -36.78
C PRO A 134 -27.87 21.43 -37.54
N ALA A 135 -29.20 21.52 -37.68
CA ALA A 135 -29.98 20.53 -38.40
C ALA A 135 -29.44 20.39 -39.84
N PRO A 136 -29.37 19.18 -40.40
CA PRO A 136 -28.96 18.99 -41.79
C PRO A 136 -29.94 19.76 -42.70
N ALA A 137 -29.38 20.46 -43.68
CA ALA A 137 -30.16 21.24 -44.64
C ALA A 137 -31.16 20.32 -45.39
N PRO A 138 -32.38 20.79 -45.68
CA PRO A 138 -33.35 19.98 -46.41
C PRO A 138 -32.81 19.66 -47.82
N GLU A 139 -32.78 18.38 -48.18
CA GLU A 139 -32.50 17.95 -49.56
C GLU A 139 -33.58 18.53 -50.48
N VAL A 140 -33.15 19.40 -51.39
CA VAL A 140 -33.99 19.86 -52.50
C VAL A 140 -34.03 18.73 -53.52
N VAL A 141 -35.13 17.98 -53.50
CA VAL A 141 -35.46 17.01 -54.55
C VAL A 141 -35.95 17.79 -55.78
N LEU A 142 -35.17 17.73 -56.86
CA LEU A 142 -35.52 18.25 -58.19
C LEU A 142 -36.42 17.28 -58.95
#